data_AF-A0A3A6LS30-F1
#
_entry.id   AF-A0A3A6LS30-F1
#
_cell.length_a   1.000
_cell.length_b   1.000
_cell.length_c   1.000
_cell.angle_alpha   90.00
_cell.angle_beta   90.00
_cell.angle_gamma   90.00
#
_symmetry.space_group_name_H-M   'P 1'
#
loop_
_entity.id
_entity.type
_entity.pdbx_description
1 polymer ?
#
loop_
_entity_poly.entity_id
_entity_poly.type
_entity_poly.pdbx_seq_one_letter_code
_entity_poly.pdbx_strand_id
1 'polypeptide(L)'
;FTVEELGAIAFGYTKLLEESNDVLTELKNVVNITTLSMTDKERMDVVERCYSKMKRYRNLVSYYTNKNISVSYLRAKKKNDLDRIMGLYGNMNERYW
;
A
#
# COMPACT_ATOMS: atom_id res chain seq x y z
N PHE A 1 -7.08 -16.61 9.57
CA PHE A 1 -7.36 -15.42 10.39
C PHE A 1 -8.76 -15.57 10.97
N THR A 2 -9.03 -15.04 12.16
CA THR A 2 -10.39 -14.89 12.66
C THR A 2 -11.12 -13.79 11.89
N VAL A 3 -12.44 -13.67 12.08
CA VAL A 3 -13.24 -12.63 11.42
C VAL A 3 -12.77 -11.24 11.84
N GLU A 4 -12.45 -11.07 13.13
CA GLU A 4 -11.95 -9.82 13.70
C GLU A 4 -10.58 -9.46 13.13
N GLU A 5 -9.68 -10.44 12.99
CA GLU A 5 -8.37 -10.23 12.37
C GLU A 5 -8.48 -9.83 10.90
N LEU A 6 -9.39 -10.47 10.15
CA LEU A 6 -9.67 -10.10 8.76
C LEU A 6 -10.25 -8.68 8.67
N GLY A 7 -11.14 -8.31 9.59
CA GLY A 7 -11.68 -6.95 9.69
C GLY A 7 -10.59 -5.91 9.96
N ALA A 8 -9.67 -6.18 10.89
CA ALA A 8 -8.53 -5.31 11.16
C ALA A 8 -7.57 -5.19 9.96
N ILE A 9 -7.33 -6.29 9.24
CA ILE A 9 -6.52 -6.30 8.02
C ILE A 9 -7.17 -5.46 6.92
N ALA A 10 -8.46 -5.67 6.68
CA ALA A 10 -9.22 -4.91 5.68
C ALA A 10 -9.21 -3.42 6.02
N PHE A 11 -9.48 -3.06 7.27
CA PHE A 11 -9.43 -1.67 7.73
C PHE A 11 -8.05 -1.03 7.49
N GLY A 12 -6.96 -1.75 7.79
CA GLY A 12 -5.61 -1.26 7.53
C GLY A 12 -5.35 -0.95 6.05
N TYR A 13 -5.78 -1.83 5.14
CA TYR A 13 -5.67 -1.56 3.70
C TYR A 13 -6.57 -0.43 3.24
N THR A 14 -7.81 -0.35 3.74
CA THR A 14 -8.72 0.76 3.44
C THR A 14 -8.09 2.09 3.81
N LYS A 15 -7.46 2.20 4.99
CA LYS A 15 -6.75 3.42 5.39
C LYS A 15 -5.58 3.76 4.48
N LEU A 16 -4.77 2.78 4.08
CA LEU A 16 -3.67 3.03 3.14
C LEU A 16 -4.17 3.49 1.76
N LEU A 17 -5.32 2.96 1.30
CA LEU A 17 -5.95 3.36 0.05
C LEU A 17 -6.54 4.77 0.11
N GLU A 18 -7.26 5.10 1.19
CA GLU A 18 -7.80 6.44 1.43
C GLU A 18 -6.69 7.50 1.38
N GLU A 19 -5.63 7.30 2.17
CA GLU A 19 -4.48 8.20 2.24
C GLU A 19 -3.74 8.34 0.90
N SER A 20 -3.65 7.25 0.13
CA SER A 20 -3.04 7.28 -1.21
C SER A 20 -3.92 8.06 -2.20
N ASN A 21 -5.24 7.92 -2.11
CA ASN A 21 -6.18 8.67 -2.95
C ASN A 21 -6.16 10.18 -2.67
N ASP A 22 -5.97 10.56 -1.41
CA ASP A 22 -5.81 11.97 -1.03
C ASP A 22 -4.55 12.58 -1.67
N VAL A 23 -3.44 11.83 -1.69
CA VAL A 23 -2.21 12.24 -2.40
C VAL A 23 -2.43 12.38 -3.90
N LEU A 24 -3.18 11.45 -4.52
CA LEU A 24 -3.51 11.54 -5.94
C LEU A 24 -4.40 12.76 -6.25
N THR A 25 -5.29 13.11 -5.33
CA THR A 25 -6.13 14.31 -5.44
C THR A 25 -5.28 15.59 -5.33
N GLU A 26 -4.33 15.64 -4.38
CA GLU A 26 -3.36 16.73 -4.27
C GLU A 26 -2.55 16.88 -5.57
N LEU A 27 -2.07 15.78 -6.14
CA LEU A 27 -1.32 15.79 -7.40
C LEU A 27 -2.18 16.23 -8.60
N LYS A 28 -3.43 15.77 -8.68
CA LYS A 28 -4.37 16.17 -9.75
C LYS A 28 -4.61 17.68 -9.75
N ASN A 29 -4.67 18.32 -8.57
CA ASN A 29 -4.81 19.77 -8.47
C ASN A 29 -3.63 20.50 -9.12
N VAL A 30 -2.40 19.97 -9.02
CA VAL A 30 -1.22 20.56 -9.69
C VAL A 30 -1.31 20.49 -11.22
N VAL A 31 -1.91 19.41 -11.75
CA VAL A 31 -2.03 19.18 -13.20
C VAL A 31 -3.21 19.96 -13.81
N ASN A 32 -4.27 20.21 -13.02
CA ASN A 32 -5.51 20.84 -13.49
C ASN A 32 -5.57 22.36 -13.30
N ILE A 33 -4.55 23.05 -12.78
CA ILE A 33 -4.59 24.51 -12.64
C ILE A 33 -4.46 25.16 -14.03
N THR A 34 -5.61 25.36 -14.66
CA THR A 34 -5.78 26.15 -15.88
C THR A 34 -5.81 27.67 -15.62
N THR A 35 -5.46 28.15 -14.42
CA THR A 35 -5.46 29.59 -14.11
C THR A 35 -4.38 29.98 -13.09
N LEU A 36 -3.18 30.32 -13.59
CA LEU A 36 -2.35 31.48 -13.21
C LEU A 36 -2.00 31.84 -11.75
N SER A 37 -2.06 30.94 -10.76
CA SER A 37 -1.70 31.29 -9.36
C SER A 37 -0.51 30.55 -8.73
N MET A 38 0.13 29.61 -9.43
CA MET A 38 1.33 28.91 -8.93
C MET A 38 2.51 29.12 -9.85
N THR A 39 3.68 29.38 -9.27
CA THR A 39 4.97 29.33 -9.95
C THR A 39 5.38 27.88 -10.22
N ASP A 40 6.26 27.67 -11.20
CA ASP A 40 6.80 26.34 -11.48
C ASP A 40 7.53 25.72 -10.30
N LYS A 41 8.15 26.55 -9.44
CA LYS A 41 8.75 26.10 -8.18
C LYS A 41 7.70 25.51 -7.25
N GLU A 42 6.62 26.24 -6.98
CA GLU A 42 5.55 25.77 -6.09
C GLU A 42 4.91 24.49 -6.62
N ARG A 43 4.75 24.38 -7.93
CA ARG A 43 4.26 23.15 -8.57
C ARG A 43 5.21 21.97 -8.33
N MET A 44 6.50 22.17 -8.53
CA MET A 44 7.50 21.11 -8.28
C MET A 44 7.59 20.73 -6.80
N ASP A 45 7.46 21.69 -5.89
CA ASP A 45 7.42 21.41 -4.45
C ASP A 45 6.22 20.52 -4.09
N VAL A 46 5.05 20.71 -4.74
CA VAL A 46 3.89 19.82 -4.53
C VAL A 46 4.13 18.44 -5.13
N VAL A 47 4.70 18.36 -6.34
CA VAL A 47 5.02 17.08 -6.99
C VAL A 47 5.96 16.25 -6.13
N GLU A 48 7.03 16.84 -5.61
CA GLU A 48 8.02 16.15 -4.76
C GLU A 48 7.37 15.63 -3.46
N ARG A 49 6.54 16.45 -2.81
CA ARG A 49 5.79 16.00 -1.62
C ARG A 49 4.85 14.85 -1.94
N CYS A 50 4.10 14.92 -3.05
CA CYS A 50 3.19 13.86 -3.46
C CYS A 50 3.95 12.56 -3.75
N TYR A 51 5.07 12.65 -4.47
CA TYR A 51 5.94 11.51 -4.73
C TYR A 51 6.46 10.87 -3.44
N SER A 52 7.00 11.68 -2.52
CA SER A 52 7.51 11.22 -1.23
C SER A 52 6.44 10.53 -0.38
N LYS A 53 5.22 11.10 -0.31
CA LYS A 53 4.08 10.48 0.39
C LYS A 53 3.66 9.17 -0.27
N MET A 54 3.51 9.15 -1.60
CA MET A 54 3.10 7.95 -2.35
C MET A 54 4.12 6.82 -2.20
N LYS A 55 5.42 7.12 -2.27
CA LYS A 55 6.50 6.15 -2.02
C LYS A 55 6.40 5.57 -0.62
N ARG A 56 6.13 6.41 0.39
CA ARG A 56 5.93 5.95 1.77
C ARG A 56 4.71 5.04 1.90
N TYR A 57 3.56 5.40 1.32
CA TYR A 57 2.36 4.58 1.38
C TYR A 57 2.53 3.24 0.63
N ARG A 58 3.17 3.25 -0.53
CA ARG A 58 3.59 2.01 -1.22
C ARG A 58 4.42 1.11 -0.31
N ASN A 59 5.45 1.66 0.34
CA ASN A 59 6.30 0.88 1.24
C ASN A 59 5.53 0.31 2.44
N LEU A 60 4.57 1.08 2.98
CA LEU A 60 3.70 0.61 4.06
C LEU A 60 2.77 -0.52 3.60
N VAL A 61 2.20 -0.44 2.40
CA VAL A 61 1.41 -1.51 1.80
C VAL A 61 2.25 -2.78 1.62
N SER A 62 3.46 -2.68 1.06
CA SER A 62 4.36 -3.82 0.89
C SER A 62 4.74 -4.43 2.25
N TYR A 63 5.09 -3.61 3.24
CA TYR A 63 5.37 -4.06 4.61
C TYR A 63 4.18 -4.80 5.23
N TYR A 64 2.99 -4.21 5.15
CA TYR A 64 1.77 -4.76 5.74
C TYR A 64 1.38 -6.09 5.08
N THR A 65 1.51 -6.17 3.76
CA THR A 65 1.30 -7.38 2.97
C THR A 65 2.27 -8.48 3.39
N ASN A 66 3.57 -8.18 3.42
CA ASN A 66 4.59 -9.14 3.81
C ASN A 66 4.41 -9.63 5.25
N LYS A 67 4.02 -8.75 6.17
CA LYS A 67 3.69 -9.11 7.56
C LYS A 67 2.52 -10.10 7.61
N ASN A 68 1.42 -9.82 6.91
CA ASN A 68 0.24 -10.69 6.91
C ASN A 68 0.54 -12.07 6.29
N ILE A 69 1.30 -12.10 5.19
CA ILE A 69 1.73 -13.37 4.58
C ILE A 69 2.63 -14.16 5.54
N SER A 70 3.57 -13.48 6.22
CA SER A 70 4.46 -14.12 7.20
C SER A 70 3.68 -14.77 8.34
N VAL A 71 2.66 -14.08 8.87
CA VAL A 71 1.75 -14.62 9.88
C VAL A 71 0.96 -15.82 9.34
N SER A 72 0.45 -15.72 8.11
CA SER A 72 -0.25 -16.82 7.44
C SER A 72 0.63 -18.06 7.31
N TYR A 73 1.90 -17.89 6.91
CA TYR A 73 2.87 -18.96 6.76
C TYR A 73 3.17 -19.67 8.09
N LEU A 74 3.46 -18.90 9.15
CA LEU A 74 3.71 -19.46 10.48
C LEU A 74 2.51 -20.26 11.01
N ARG A 75 1.28 -19.80 10.74
CA ARG A 75 0.05 -20.49 11.13
C ARG A 75 -0.18 -21.77 10.33
N ALA A 76 0.07 -21.74 9.03
CA ALA A 76 -0.03 -22.94 8.18
C ALA A 76 1.02 -23.99 8.54
N LYS A 77 2.26 -23.59 8.88
CA LYS A 77 3.28 -24.49 9.41
C LYS A 77 2.80 -25.23 10.66
N LYS A 78 2.12 -24.53 11.58
CA LYS A 78 1.54 -25.14 12.79
C LYS A 78 0.38 -26.10 12.52
N LYS A 79 -0.32 -25.92 11.39
CA LYS A 79 -1.48 -26.73 10.99
C LYS A 79 -1.16 -27.81 9.94
N ASN A 80 0.11 -27.93 9.54
CA ASN A 80 0.56 -28.80 8.45
C ASN A 80 -0.14 -28.52 7.10
N ASP A 81 -0.43 -27.24 6.81
CA ASP A 81 -1.15 -26.77 5.60
C ASP A 81 -0.26 -25.84 4.74
N LEU A 82 1.04 -26.18 4.65
CA LEU A 82 2.04 -25.33 3.97
C LEU A 82 1.84 -25.28 2.46
N ASP A 83 1.54 -26.42 1.84
CA ASP A 83 1.42 -26.53 0.37
C ASP A 83 0.33 -25.60 -0.17
N ARG A 84 -0.79 -25.49 0.55
CA ARG A 84 -1.89 -24.57 0.20
C ARG A 84 -1.44 -23.11 0.24
N ILE A 85 -0.67 -22.71 1.25
CA ILE A 85 -0.19 -21.33 1.39
C ILE A 85 0.90 -21.01 0.35
N MET A 86 1.75 -21.98 0.01
CA MET A 86 2.74 -21.83 -1.06
C MET A 86 2.06 -21.68 -2.43
N GLY A 87 1.00 -22.45 -2.69
CA GLY A 87 0.18 -22.30 -3.90
C GLY A 87 -0.57 -20.96 -3.96
N LEU A 88 -1.05 -20.44 -2.82
CA LEU A 88 -1.80 -19.19 -2.77
C LEU A 88 -0.94 -17.95 -3.06
N TYR A 89 0.25 -17.88 -2.45
CA TYR A 89 1.08 -16.68 -2.52
C TYR A 89 2.29 -16.80 -3.45
N GLY A 90 2.52 -17.97 -4.05
CA GLY A 90 3.71 -18.25 -4.84
C GLY A 90 5.00 -18.29 -4.03
N ASN A 91 6.12 -18.55 -4.71
CA ASN A 91 7.44 -18.56 -4.07
C ASN A 91 7.87 -17.14 -3.67
N MET A 92 8.62 -17.05 -2.58
CA MET A 92 9.05 -15.75 -2.02
C MET A 92 9.85 -14.90 -3.04
N ASN A 93 10.51 -15.55 -3.99
CA ASN A 93 11.33 -14.94 -5.05
C ASN A 93 10.54 -14.45 -6.28
N GLU A 94 9.25 -14.79 -6.41
CA GLU A 94 8.42 -14.42 -7.57
C GLU A 94 7.56 -13.16 -7.29
N ARG A 95 7.74 -12.55 -6.13
CA ARG A 95 6.86 -11.50 -5.61
C ARG A 95 7.40 -10.12 -5.95
N TYR A 96 6.74 -9.45 -6.89
CA TYR A 96 7.08 -8.10 -7.37
C TYR A 96 6.44 -6.96 -6.55
N TRP A 97 6.24 -7.15 -5.24
CA TRP A 97 5.62 -6.15 -4.36
C TRP A 97 6.60 -5.48 -3.39
#